data_AF-A0A972AHE6-F1
#
_entry.id   AF-A0A972AHE6-F1
#
_cell.length_a   1.000
_cell.length_b   1.000
_cell.length_c   1.000
_cell.angle_alpha   90.00
_cell.angle_beta   90.00
_cell.angle_gamma   90.00
#
_symmetry.space_group_name_H-M   'P 1'
#
loop_
_entity.id
_entity.type
_entity.pdbx_description
1 polymer ?
#
loop_
_entity_poly.entity_id
_entity_poly.type
_entity_poly.pdbx_seq_one_letter_code
_entity_poly.pdbx_strand_id
1 'polypeptide(L)'
;IDNNAIIQDITYPAVIKQYKDGVPPELKIQGPPPGYTDHLFKFRMTIRKNGSTWPGEYPFSPVVHNAYRAIPDTSNNAFIDGGRPETWPRITKTAINWANDYPGQNGSVPGLSVDFLESPSFRLLATRQAMLKTLAFLYFMQTELGMSDWSVDNRQGFGGWFSLDEAEWADLPEKYLPILSLFPPFPYVRESRRIVGIKTMTVDDILRDEKLARTLISKPDSLALGEYPIDIHGKSDNKYLEAYLGETKEKIPNDWNGDGGLFQIPFGVFVPEKLDGLLAAEKNISVSRVVNGSTRLQPVTMLTGQAAGAIAAVSIIQKVQPRQLRPLDVQTELWRSKSRLSLFDFEDVPNYSASWPGVEAAMLYGYMDNASEKTFGVFDEMHWVEVRDVLRRALGIQKFPKRDLEGLVTANELSTWLQELLKKDLKIYHQAIDGLVGDKIITKGKLARTVLALLKASPDNKDKK
;
A
#
# COMPACT_ATOMS: atom_id res chain seq x y z
N ILE A 1 -7.98 -23.55 -5.04
CA ILE A 1 -7.66 -22.53 -6.06
C ILE A 1 -8.84 -22.51 -7.01
N ASP A 2 -9.43 -21.35 -7.25
CA ASP A 2 -10.49 -21.21 -8.25
C ASP A 2 -9.83 -21.11 -9.63
N ASN A 3 -9.91 -22.19 -10.41
CA ASN A 3 -9.28 -22.28 -11.73
C ASN A 3 -10.01 -21.46 -12.81
N ASN A 4 -11.21 -20.94 -12.51
CA ASN A 4 -11.96 -20.08 -13.41
C ASN A 4 -11.79 -18.60 -13.07
N ALA A 5 -10.99 -18.29 -12.04
CA ALA A 5 -10.73 -16.92 -11.64
C ALA A 5 -9.99 -16.15 -12.75
N ILE A 6 -10.22 -14.84 -12.75
CA ILE A 6 -9.44 -13.90 -13.55
C ILE A 6 -8.57 -13.04 -12.65
N ILE A 7 -7.45 -12.60 -13.19
CA ILE A 7 -6.61 -11.55 -12.63
C ILE A 7 -6.64 -10.34 -13.56
N GLN A 8 -6.28 -9.18 -13.01
CA GLN A 8 -6.09 -7.97 -13.80
C GLN A 8 -5.05 -8.15 -14.88
N ASP A 9 -5.19 -7.34 -15.92
CA ASP A 9 -4.22 -7.25 -17.00
C ASP A 9 -2.80 -7.05 -16.45
N ILE A 10 -1.82 -7.63 -17.14
CA ILE A 10 -0.40 -7.38 -16.91
C ILE A 10 0.06 -6.23 -17.80
N THR A 11 1.10 -5.50 -17.40
CA THR A 11 1.74 -4.49 -18.26
C THR A 11 3.20 -4.82 -18.41
N TYR A 12 3.78 -4.57 -19.57
CA TYR A 12 5.24 -4.59 -19.72
C TYR A 12 5.80 -3.17 -19.64
N PRO A 13 6.32 -2.72 -18.48
CA PRO A 13 6.69 -1.32 -18.29
C PRO A 13 8.10 -1.05 -18.86
N ALA A 14 8.28 -1.23 -20.17
CA ALA A 14 9.56 -0.96 -20.82
C ALA A 14 9.96 0.51 -20.60
N VAL A 15 11.15 0.71 -20.04
CA VAL A 15 11.69 2.05 -19.77
C VAL A 15 12.27 2.58 -21.07
N ILE A 16 11.82 3.77 -21.48
CA ILE A 16 12.27 4.45 -22.70
C ILE A 16 12.85 5.81 -22.36
N LYS A 17 13.75 6.29 -23.22
CA LYS A 17 14.32 7.63 -23.11
C LYS A 17 14.46 8.30 -24.48
N GLN A 18 14.58 9.62 -24.44
CA GLN A 18 15.00 10.43 -25.57
C GLN A 18 16.52 10.35 -25.75
N TYR A 19 16.97 10.15 -26.98
CA TYR A 19 18.36 10.16 -27.38
C TYR A 19 18.66 11.46 -28.14
N LYS A 20 19.35 12.40 -27.47
CA LYS A 20 19.65 13.74 -28.02
C LYS A 20 20.41 13.70 -29.35
N ASP A 21 21.32 12.74 -29.48
CA ASP A 21 22.16 12.56 -30.68
C ASP A 21 21.55 11.56 -31.69
N GLY A 22 20.28 11.19 -31.47
CA GLY A 22 19.56 10.18 -32.24
C GLY A 22 19.64 8.77 -31.64
N VAL A 23 18.63 7.97 -31.91
CA VAL A 23 18.55 6.57 -31.44
C VAL A 23 19.64 5.73 -32.13
N PRO A 24 20.42 4.93 -31.39
CA PRO A 24 21.37 3.97 -31.97
C PRO A 24 20.69 3.04 -32.99
N PRO A 25 21.34 2.68 -34.12
CA PRO A 25 20.70 1.90 -35.18
C PRO A 25 20.03 0.60 -34.73
N GLU A 26 20.65 -0.10 -33.78
CA GLU A 26 20.18 -1.36 -33.18
C GLU A 26 18.95 -1.17 -32.27
N LEU A 27 18.70 0.05 -31.78
CA LEU A 27 17.55 0.40 -30.95
C LEU A 27 16.40 1.04 -31.75
N LYS A 28 16.55 1.17 -33.08
CA LYS A 28 15.44 1.56 -33.96
C LYS A 28 14.62 0.33 -34.33
N ILE A 29 13.31 0.40 -34.18
CA ILE A 29 12.45 -0.74 -34.50
C ILE A 29 12.34 -0.89 -36.02
N GLN A 30 12.89 -1.99 -36.54
CA GLN A 30 12.96 -2.26 -37.97
C GLN A 30 11.65 -2.84 -38.50
N GLY A 31 10.72 -1.95 -38.86
CA GLY A 31 9.41 -2.29 -39.41
C GLY A 31 8.41 -2.81 -38.38
N PRO A 32 7.13 -2.97 -38.77
CA PRO A 32 6.04 -3.28 -37.85
C PRO A 32 6.25 -4.66 -37.18
N PRO A 33 6.21 -4.72 -35.83
CA PRO A 33 6.26 -5.98 -35.10
C PRO A 33 5.06 -6.92 -35.41
N PRO A 34 5.19 -8.23 -35.16
CA PRO A 34 4.06 -9.16 -35.26
C PRO A 34 2.82 -8.67 -34.49
N GLY A 35 1.64 -8.74 -35.09
CA GLY A 35 0.38 -8.29 -34.49
C GLY A 35 0.18 -6.76 -34.41
N TYR A 36 1.08 -5.95 -34.98
CA TYR A 36 1.01 -4.49 -34.92
C TYR A 36 -0.35 -3.92 -35.39
N THR A 37 -0.89 -4.44 -36.49
CA THR A 37 -2.17 -3.99 -37.06
C THR A 37 -3.35 -4.21 -36.13
N ASP A 38 -3.29 -5.26 -35.30
CA ASP A 38 -4.38 -5.66 -34.40
C ASP A 38 -4.51 -4.70 -33.21
N HIS A 39 -3.45 -3.95 -32.91
CA HIS A 39 -3.40 -2.99 -31.81
C HIS A 39 -3.56 -1.54 -32.26
N LEU A 40 -3.35 -1.25 -33.55
CA LEU A 40 -3.23 0.11 -34.08
C LEU A 40 -4.45 0.99 -33.81
N PHE A 41 -5.66 0.45 -33.95
CA PHE A 41 -6.89 1.19 -33.64
C PHE A 41 -6.88 1.65 -32.17
N LYS A 42 -6.54 0.75 -31.25
CA LYS A 42 -6.49 1.05 -29.81
C LYS A 42 -5.40 2.04 -29.48
N PHE A 43 -4.20 1.89 -30.06
CA PHE A 43 -3.11 2.85 -29.88
C PHE A 43 -3.53 4.27 -30.25
N ARG A 44 -4.23 4.44 -31.39
CA ARG A 44 -4.77 5.73 -31.82
C ARG A 44 -5.91 6.25 -30.95
N MET A 45 -6.65 5.39 -30.26
CA MET A 45 -7.67 5.81 -29.29
C MET A 45 -7.07 6.18 -27.94
N THR A 46 -5.89 5.66 -27.61
CA THR A 46 -5.17 5.98 -26.37
C THR A 46 -4.29 7.23 -26.54
N ILE A 47 -3.41 7.27 -27.54
CA ILE A 47 -2.44 8.36 -27.75
C ILE A 47 -2.46 8.85 -29.20
N ARG A 48 -2.43 10.17 -29.38
CA ARG A 48 -2.27 10.82 -30.68
C ARG A 48 -1.33 12.01 -30.58
N LYS A 49 -0.65 12.33 -31.69
CA LYS A 49 0.31 13.45 -31.77
C LYS A 49 -0.25 14.77 -31.23
N ASN A 50 -1.50 15.10 -31.60
CA ASN A 50 -2.22 16.30 -31.14
C ASN A 50 -3.34 15.95 -30.15
N GLY A 51 -3.14 14.93 -29.31
CA GLY A 51 -4.10 14.52 -28.29
C GLY A 51 -4.23 15.53 -27.15
N SER A 52 -5.16 15.28 -26.23
CA SER A 52 -5.46 16.13 -25.08
C SER A 52 -4.30 16.25 -24.09
N THR A 53 -4.33 17.32 -23.29
CA THR A 53 -3.53 17.43 -22.04
C THR A 53 -4.24 16.71 -20.88
N TRP A 54 -3.61 16.66 -19.69
CA TRP A 54 -4.26 16.26 -18.44
C TRP A 54 -4.43 17.47 -17.50
N PRO A 55 -5.59 17.66 -16.86
CA PRO A 55 -6.82 16.88 -17.00
C PRO A 55 -7.45 17.05 -18.40
N GLY A 56 -8.05 15.97 -18.92
CA GLY A 56 -8.65 15.92 -20.25
C GLY A 56 -9.14 14.51 -20.58
N GLU A 57 -9.56 14.29 -21.82
CA GLU A 57 -10.06 12.98 -22.27
C GLU A 57 -9.14 12.35 -23.32
N TYR A 58 -9.17 11.02 -23.39
CA TYR A 58 -8.50 10.26 -24.44
C TYR A 58 -8.98 10.71 -25.85
N PRO A 59 -8.11 10.67 -26.87
CA PRO A 59 -6.70 10.28 -26.82
C PRO A 59 -5.81 11.39 -26.27
N PHE A 60 -4.82 11.03 -25.44
CA PHE A 60 -3.85 11.96 -24.87
C PHE A 60 -2.66 12.23 -25.79
N SER A 61 -1.94 13.33 -25.54
CA SER A 61 -0.69 13.64 -26.23
C SER A 61 0.48 12.78 -25.73
N PRO A 62 1.57 12.64 -26.53
CA PRO A 62 2.78 11.95 -26.08
C PRO A 62 3.43 12.61 -24.84
N VAL A 63 3.27 13.93 -24.68
CA VAL A 63 3.76 14.67 -23.51
C VAL A 63 3.09 14.17 -22.23
N VAL A 64 1.76 13.99 -22.28
CA VAL A 64 0.99 13.45 -21.15
C VAL A 64 1.36 11.98 -20.88
N HIS A 65 1.50 11.16 -21.92
CA HIS A 65 1.98 9.78 -21.77
C HIS A 65 3.31 9.73 -21.02
N ASN A 66 4.28 10.55 -21.44
CA ASN A 66 5.61 10.57 -20.84
C ASN A 66 5.57 11.06 -19.38
N ALA A 67 4.69 12.00 -19.07
CA ALA A 67 4.48 12.53 -17.72
C ALA A 67 3.93 11.49 -16.74
N TYR A 68 3.02 10.63 -17.18
CA TYR A 68 2.30 9.70 -16.30
C TYR A 68 3.22 8.72 -15.55
N ARG A 69 4.31 8.28 -16.19
CA ARG A 69 5.36 7.46 -15.56
C ARG A 69 6.75 8.09 -15.74
N ALA A 70 6.84 9.40 -15.54
CA ALA A 70 8.12 10.12 -15.59
C ALA A 70 9.17 9.47 -14.68
N ILE A 71 10.38 9.26 -15.19
CA ILE A 71 11.49 8.68 -14.44
C ILE A 71 12.66 9.67 -14.43
N PRO A 72 13.33 9.89 -13.29
CA PRO A 72 14.56 10.66 -13.23
C PRO A 72 15.60 10.18 -14.27
N ASP A 73 16.11 11.12 -15.06
CA ASP A 73 17.14 10.88 -16.06
C ASP A 73 18.42 11.61 -15.68
N THR A 74 19.48 10.87 -15.38
CA THR A 74 20.77 11.43 -14.96
C THR A 74 21.48 12.23 -16.05
N SER A 75 21.07 12.10 -17.32
CA SER A 75 21.55 12.95 -18.42
C SER A 75 20.74 14.25 -18.61
N ASN A 76 19.75 14.50 -17.75
CA ASN A 76 18.86 15.65 -17.81
C ASN A 76 18.91 16.43 -16.50
N ASN A 77 19.52 17.61 -16.54
CA ASN A 77 19.66 18.49 -15.36
C ASN A 77 18.41 19.35 -15.10
N ALA A 78 17.35 19.19 -15.89
CA ALA A 78 16.12 19.94 -15.68
C ALA A 78 15.34 19.42 -14.47
N PHE A 79 14.71 20.32 -13.73
CA PHE A 79 13.68 19.94 -12.77
C PHE A 79 12.48 19.33 -13.52
N ILE A 80 12.16 18.07 -13.20
CA ILE A 80 11.02 17.33 -13.76
C ILE A 80 10.13 16.81 -12.63
N ASP A 81 8.82 16.90 -12.82
CA ASP A 81 7.82 16.38 -11.89
C ASP A 81 6.57 15.96 -12.70
N GLY A 82 6.28 14.66 -12.72
CA GLY A 82 5.13 14.12 -13.45
C GLY A 82 3.78 14.69 -12.98
N GLY A 83 3.70 15.21 -11.76
CA GLY A 83 2.53 15.90 -11.23
C GLY A 83 2.42 17.38 -11.61
N ARG A 84 3.43 17.96 -12.27
CA ARG A 84 3.49 19.39 -12.63
C ARG A 84 3.53 19.60 -14.15
N PRO A 85 2.39 19.97 -14.77
CA PRO A 85 2.26 20.11 -16.23
C PRO A 85 3.32 20.99 -16.90
N GLU A 86 3.75 22.06 -16.24
CA GLU A 86 4.79 22.98 -16.70
C GLU A 86 6.18 22.34 -16.81
N THR A 87 6.36 21.13 -16.26
CA THR A 87 7.61 20.37 -16.35
C THR A 87 7.57 19.28 -17.42
N TRP A 88 6.39 18.86 -17.89
CA TRP A 88 6.27 17.69 -18.77
C TRP A 88 7.07 17.76 -20.08
N PRO A 89 7.18 18.91 -20.77
CA PRO A 89 8.00 19.01 -21.98
C PRO A 89 9.51 18.76 -21.73
N ARG A 90 9.95 18.81 -20.47
CA ARG A 90 11.35 18.57 -20.07
C ARG A 90 11.64 17.10 -19.74
N ILE A 91 10.63 16.23 -19.78
CA ILE A 91 10.78 14.81 -19.46
C ILE A 91 11.46 14.09 -20.62
N THR A 92 12.61 13.48 -20.34
CA THR A 92 13.43 12.76 -21.31
C THR A 92 13.45 11.25 -21.08
N LYS A 93 12.72 10.75 -20.07
CA LYS A 93 12.68 9.33 -19.70
C LYS A 93 11.37 8.98 -19.01
N THR A 94 10.79 7.84 -19.37
CA THR A 94 9.52 7.36 -18.85
C THR A 94 9.42 5.83 -18.96
N ALA A 95 8.39 5.22 -18.38
CA ALA A 95 8.03 3.83 -18.66
C ALA A 95 6.74 3.76 -19.47
N ILE A 96 6.73 2.93 -20.52
CA ILE A 96 5.54 2.72 -21.37
C ILE A 96 4.35 2.26 -20.53
N ASN A 97 3.18 2.87 -20.76
CA ASN A 97 1.93 2.50 -20.12
C ASN A 97 0.67 2.83 -20.98
N TRP A 98 -0.51 2.51 -20.44
CA TRP A 98 -1.87 2.72 -20.99
C TRP A 98 -2.22 1.88 -22.21
N ALA A 99 -1.41 1.93 -23.26
CA ALA A 99 -1.73 1.28 -24.52
C ALA A 99 -1.34 -0.21 -24.55
N ASN A 100 -0.55 -0.67 -23.57
CA ASN A 100 0.11 -1.97 -23.56
C ASN A 100 -0.31 -2.91 -22.42
N ASP A 101 -1.42 -2.65 -21.74
CA ASP A 101 -2.04 -3.62 -20.84
C ASP A 101 -2.48 -4.87 -21.61
N TYR A 102 -2.18 -6.07 -21.10
CA TYR A 102 -2.46 -7.35 -21.74
C TYR A 102 -3.31 -8.27 -20.83
N PRO A 103 -4.37 -8.92 -21.36
CA PRO A 103 -4.87 -8.81 -22.73
C PRO A 103 -5.39 -7.40 -23.07
N GLY A 104 -5.78 -6.64 -22.05
CA GLY A 104 -6.42 -5.34 -22.19
C GLY A 104 -7.88 -5.51 -22.62
N GLN A 105 -8.60 -4.39 -22.72
CA GLN A 105 -10.01 -4.37 -23.17
C GLN A 105 -10.21 -4.74 -24.66
N ASN A 106 -9.88 -5.96 -25.07
CA ASN A 106 -10.15 -6.52 -26.40
C ASN A 106 -11.09 -7.72 -26.23
N GLY A 107 -12.33 -7.49 -25.77
CA GLY A 107 -13.36 -8.53 -25.64
C GLY A 107 -14.30 -8.34 -24.45
N SER A 108 -15.25 -9.27 -24.29
CA SER A 108 -16.24 -9.33 -23.20
C SER A 108 -15.68 -9.77 -21.84
N VAL A 109 -14.37 -10.07 -21.78
CA VAL A 109 -13.63 -10.46 -20.57
C VAL A 109 -12.50 -9.45 -20.33
N PRO A 110 -12.57 -8.61 -19.27
CA PRO A 110 -11.65 -7.52 -18.98
C PRO A 110 -10.42 -7.93 -18.15
N GLY A 111 -9.98 -9.19 -18.23
CA GLY A 111 -8.85 -9.69 -17.44
C GLY A 111 -8.18 -10.93 -18.02
N LEU A 112 -7.08 -11.32 -17.39
CA LEU A 112 -6.23 -12.46 -17.75
C LEU A 112 -6.63 -13.69 -16.92
N SER A 113 -6.61 -14.89 -17.50
CA SER A 113 -6.87 -16.14 -16.76
C SER A 113 -5.91 -16.30 -15.58
N VAL A 114 -6.39 -16.87 -14.47
CA VAL A 114 -5.55 -17.32 -13.34
C VAL A 114 -4.48 -18.32 -13.77
N ASP A 115 -4.63 -18.98 -14.93
CA ASP A 115 -3.59 -19.81 -15.55
C ASP A 115 -2.26 -19.06 -15.72
N PHE A 116 -2.27 -17.73 -15.80
CA PHE A 116 -1.03 -16.95 -15.77
C PHE A 116 -0.22 -17.19 -14.49
N LEU A 117 -0.87 -17.40 -13.36
CA LEU A 117 -0.23 -17.73 -12.09
C LEU A 117 0.04 -19.23 -11.95
N GLU A 118 -0.80 -20.09 -12.53
CA GLU A 118 -0.77 -21.54 -12.28
C GLU A 118 0.00 -22.35 -13.33
N SER A 119 -0.01 -21.92 -14.59
CA SER A 119 0.57 -22.64 -15.73
C SER A 119 1.81 -21.93 -16.27
N PRO A 120 3.03 -22.50 -16.10
CA PRO A 120 4.25 -21.93 -16.66
C PRO A 120 4.17 -21.71 -18.18
N SER A 121 3.56 -22.64 -18.91
CA SER A 121 3.41 -22.55 -20.37
C SER A 121 2.47 -21.41 -20.77
N PHE A 122 1.33 -21.25 -20.08
CA PHE A 122 0.41 -20.15 -20.36
C PHE A 122 1.04 -18.80 -19.97
N ARG A 123 1.72 -18.74 -18.82
CA ARG A 123 2.44 -17.54 -18.37
C ARG A 123 3.46 -17.11 -19.42
N LEU A 124 4.27 -18.03 -19.93
CA LEU A 124 5.25 -17.76 -20.97
C LEU A 124 4.57 -17.16 -22.23
N LEU A 125 3.50 -17.79 -22.71
CA LEU A 125 2.76 -17.32 -23.88
C LEU A 125 2.16 -15.92 -23.66
N ALA A 126 1.50 -15.68 -22.53
CA ALA A 126 0.90 -14.40 -22.20
C ALA A 126 1.95 -13.28 -22.05
N THR A 127 3.07 -13.58 -21.38
CA THR A 127 4.20 -12.65 -21.23
C THR A 127 4.77 -12.26 -22.60
N ARG A 128 4.98 -13.23 -23.50
CA ARG A 128 5.43 -12.98 -24.88
C ARG A 128 4.49 -12.04 -25.64
N GLN A 129 3.18 -12.27 -25.55
CA GLN A 129 2.19 -11.42 -26.22
C GLN A 129 2.16 -10.00 -25.63
N ALA A 130 2.30 -9.86 -24.31
CA ALA A 130 2.42 -8.55 -23.67
C ALA A 130 3.69 -7.79 -24.09
N MET A 131 4.82 -8.48 -24.25
CA MET A 131 6.07 -7.91 -24.78
C MET A 131 5.89 -7.43 -26.22
N LEU A 132 5.34 -8.27 -27.09
CA LEU A 132 5.06 -7.92 -28.49
C LEU A 132 4.15 -6.70 -28.61
N LYS A 133 3.10 -6.63 -27.80
CA LYS A 133 2.21 -5.45 -27.74
C LYS A 133 2.95 -4.19 -27.31
N THR A 134 3.87 -4.30 -26.36
CA THR A 134 4.70 -3.18 -25.91
C THR A 134 5.70 -2.73 -26.99
N LEU A 135 6.34 -3.69 -27.68
CA LEU A 135 7.22 -3.41 -28.82
C LEU A 135 6.45 -2.75 -29.98
N ALA A 136 5.23 -3.24 -30.28
CA ALA A 136 4.32 -2.66 -31.26
C ALA A 136 3.95 -1.21 -30.90
N PHE A 137 3.73 -0.92 -29.61
CA PHE A 137 3.45 0.44 -29.17
C PHE A 137 4.69 1.35 -29.27
N LEU A 138 5.89 0.85 -28.95
CA LEU A 138 7.12 1.62 -29.15
C LEU A 138 7.35 1.92 -30.64
N TYR A 139 7.02 0.99 -31.54
CA TYR A 139 7.05 1.23 -32.99
C TYR A 139 6.07 2.33 -33.40
N PHE A 140 4.85 2.30 -32.87
CA PHE A 140 3.84 3.35 -33.07
C PHE A 140 4.35 4.72 -32.59
N MET A 141 5.04 4.78 -31.45
CA MET A 141 5.65 6.00 -30.93
C MET A 141 6.73 6.55 -31.87
N GLN A 142 7.66 5.70 -32.31
CA GLN A 142 8.75 6.09 -33.22
C GLN A 142 8.26 6.56 -34.59
N THR A 143 7.14 6.00 -35.08
CA THR A 143 6.64 6.23 -36.43
C THR A 143 5.49 7.24 -36.49
N GLU A 144 4.32 6.89 -35.95
CA GLU A 144 3.10 7.68 -36.10
C GLU A 144 3.05 8.89 -35.17
N LEU A 145 3.59 8.77 -33.94
CA LEU A 145 3.63 9.89 -33.00
C LEU A 145 4.81 10.84 -33.23
N GLY A 146 5.75 10.48 -34.09
CA GLY A 146 6.93 11.27 -34.43
C GLY A 146 8.02 11.27 -33.37
N MET A 147 8.00 10.32 -32.43
CA MET A 147 9.02 10.18 -31.36
C MET A 147 10.22 9.37 -31.86
N SER A 148 10.74 9.71 -33.04
CA SER A 148 11.82 8.97 -33.72
C SER A 148 13.16 8.98 -32.98
N ASP A 149 13.31 9.90 -32.03
CA ASP A 149 14.45 10.04 -31.12
C ASP A 149 14.23 9.32 -29.76
N TRP A 150 13.13 8.58 -29.59
CA TRP A 150 12.87 7.79 -28.38
C TRP A 150 13.05 6.30 -28.62
N SER A 151 13.69 5.61 -27.67
CA SER A 151 13.74 4.14 -27.64
C SER A 151 13.97 3.63 -26.22
N VAL A 152 14.03 2.31 -26.05
CA VAL A 152 14.36 1.64 -24.79
C VAL A 152 15.64 2.22 -24.17
N ASP A 153 15.65 2.41 -22.84
CA ASP A 153 16.82 2.91 -22.11
C ASP A 153 17.81 1.77 -21.86
N ASN A 154 18.93 1.81 -22.57
CA ASN A 154 20.02 0.85 -22.45
C ASN A 154 20.85 0.97 -21.14
N ARG A 155 20.46 1.85 -20.21
CA ARG A 155 21.15 2.04 -18.91
C ARG A 155 20.44 1.39 -17.73
N GLN A 156 19.36 0.63 -17.95
CA GLN A 156 18.64 -0.05 -16.87
C GLN A 156 19.37 -1.28 -16.30
N GLY A 157 20.40 -1.78 -17.00
CA GLY A 157 21.13 -2.99 -16.60
C GLY A 157 20.45 -4.29 -17.02
N PHE A 158 19.28 -4.22 -17.68
CA PHE A 158 18.64 -5.35 -18.34
C PHE A 158 19.49 -5.84 -19.52
N GLY A 159 19.46 -7.14 -19.80
CA GLY A 159 20.28 -7.76 -20.86
C GLY A 159 21.70 -8.11 -20.41
N GLY A 160 22.07 -7.82 -19.16
CA GLY A 160 23.31 -8.25 -18.51
C GLY A 160 23.09 -9.38 -17.51
N TRP A 161 23.42 -9.13 -16.23
CA TRP A 161 23.24 -10.10 -15.14
C TRP A 161 21.77 -10.34 -14.78
N PHE A 162 20.88 -9.41 -15.12
CA PHE A 162 19.45 -9.49 -14.89
C PHE A 162 18.71 -9.41 -16.23
N SER A 163 18.46 -10.56 -16.83
CA SER A 163 18.02 -10.68 -18.22
C SER A 163 16.84 -11.62 -18.35
N LEU A 164 16.08 -11.42 -19.43
CA LEU A 164 15.14 -12.41 -19.92
C LEU A 164 15.90 -13.65 -20.39
N ASP A 165 15.37 -14.83 -20.08
CA ASP A 165 15.90 -16.07 -20.66
C ASP A 165 15.68 -16.02 -22.19
N GLU A 166 16.73 -16.25 -22.98
CA GLU A 166 16.68 -16.28 -24.45
C GLU A 166 15.57 -17.21 -24.98
N ALA A 167 15.29 -18.29 -24.24
CA ALA A 167 14.19 -19.20 -24.54
C ALA A 167 12.82 -18.50 -24.52
N GLU A 168 12.66 -17.39 -23.81
CA GLU A 168 11.38 -16.68 -23.74
C GLU A 168 11.03 -15.92 -25.02
N TRP A 169 11.95 -15.74 -25.95
CA TRP A 169 11.78 -14.91 -27.15
C TRP A 169 12.45 -15.49 -28.40
N ALA A 170 12.91 -16.75 -28.34
CA ALA A 170 13.55 -17.46 -29.46
C ALA A 170 12.74 -17.50 -30.77
N ASP A 171 11.41 -17.43 -30.69
CA ASP A 171 10.52 -17.44 -31.87
C ASP A 171 10.31 -16.04 -32.48
N LEU A 172 10.86 -14.99 -31.85
CA LEU A 172 10.75 -13.62 -32.33
C LEU A 172 11.85 -13.29 -33.34
N PRO A 173 11.56 -12.46 -34.38
CA PRO A 173 12.56 -12.10 -35.37
C PRO A 173 13.83 -11.51 -34.74
N GLU A 174 15.01 -12.02 -35.12
CA GLU A 174 16.31 -11.63 -34.55
C GLU A 174 16.57 -10.12 -34.56
N LYS A 175 16.01 -9.42 -35.54
CA LYS A 175 16.09 -7.95 -35.67
C LYS A 175 15.52 -7.17 -34.48
N TYR A 176 14.66 -7.77 -33.65
CA TYR A 176 14.11 -7.13 -32.46
C TYR A 176 14.90 -7.44 -31.19
N LEU A 177 15.88 -8.34 -31.26
CA LEU A 177 16.56 -8.83 -30.07
C LEU A 177 17.31 -7.73 -29.29
N PRO A 178 18.01 -6.77 -29.93
CA PRO A 178 18.70 -5.70 -29.21
C PRO A 178 17.77 -4.81 -28.37
N ILE A 179 16.48 -4.75 -28.72
CA ILE A 179 15.48 -3.97 -27.98
C ILE A 179 14.84 -4.82 -26.88
N LEU A 180 14.44 -6.04 -27.21
CA LEU A 180 13.73 -6.93 -26.28
C LEU A 180 14.61 -7.39 -25.12
N SER A 181 15.92 -7.59 -25.33
CA SER A 181 16.87 -7.88 -24.26
C SER A 181 16.98 -6.76 -23.21
N LEU A 182 16.59 -5.53 -23.57
CA LEU A 182 16.59 -4.36 -22.69
C LEU A 182 15.23 -4.12 -22.01
N PHE A 183 14.25 -5.01 -22.21
CA PHE A 183 13.00 -4.96 -21.47
C PHE A 183 13.19 -5.53 -20.04
N PRO A 184 12.35 -5.13 -19.06
CA PRO A 184 12.37 -5.74 -17.73
C PRO A 184 12.17 -7.26 -17.82
N PRO A 185 12.78 -8.10 -16.96
CA PRO A 185 12.62 -9.55 -17.10
C PRO A 185 11.23 -10.09 -16.74
N PHE A 186 10.40 -9.29 -16.07
CA PHE A 186 9.04 -9.68 -15.72
C PHE A 186 8.08 -8.54 -16.02
N PRO A 187 6.85 -8.85 -16.46
CA PRO A 187 5.80 -7.85 -16.54
C PRO A 187 5.39 -7.38 -15.14
N TYR A 188 4.81 -6.20 -15.06
CA TYR A 188 4.07 -5.77 -13.88
C TYR A 188 2.78 -6.58 -13.76
N VAL A 189 2.73 -7.46 -12.75
CA VAL A 189 1.57 -8.29 -12.42
C VAL A 189 0.80 -7.61 -11.28
N ARG A 190 -0.48 -7.28 -11.50
CA ARG A 190 -1.32 -6.52 -10.57
C ARG A 190 -1.96 -7.35 -9.46
N GLU A 191 -2.16 -8.66 -9.69
CA GLU A 191 -2.77 -9.58 -8.72
C GLU A 191 -1.92 -10.84 -8.57
N SER A 192 -2.02 -11.50 -7.42
CA SER A 192 -1.31 -12.75 -7.11
C SER A 192 -2.23 -13.71 -6.36
N ARG A 193 -1.71 -14.89 -5.99
CA ARG A 193 -2.42 -15.82 -5.10
C ARG A 193 -2.62 -15.15 -3.74
N ARG A 194 -3.86 -15.03 -3.27
CA ARG A 194 -4.15 -14.50 -1.94
C ARG A 194 -4.33 -15.66 -0.95
N ILE A 195 -3.79 -15.52 0.26
CA ILE A 195 -4.08 -16.47 1.33
C ILE A 195 -5.52 -16.30 1.82
N VAL A 196 -6.06 -17.32 2.48
CA VAL A 196 -7.17 -17.15 3.42
C VAL A 196 -6.56 -16.95 4.80
N GLY A 197 -6.63 -15.71 5.28
CA GLY A 197 -6.10 -15.30 6.57
C GLY A 197 -7.10 -15.48 7.72
N ILE A 198 -6.66 -15.20 8.95
CA ILE A 198 -7.54 -15.11 10.13
C ILE A 198 -8.68 -14.11 9.87
N LYS A 199 -8.39 -13.03 9.13
CA LYS A 199 -9.36 -12.07 8.63
C LYS A 199 -9.14 -11.86 7.12
N THR A 200 -10.22 -11.71 6.37
CA THR A 200 -10.20 -11.23 4.99
C THR A 200 -10.85 -9.86 4.93
N MET A 201 -10.13 -8.84 4.46
CA MET A 201 -10.72 -7.51 4.29
C MET A 201 -11.66 -7.47 3.09
N THR A 202 -12.78 -6.75 3.22
CA THR A 202 -13.72 -6.47 2.11
C THR A 202 -13.84 -4.97 1.87
N VAL A 203 -14.60 -4.54 0.85
CA VAL A 203 -14.83 -3.13 0.57
C VAL A 203 -15.34 -2.38 1.80
N ASP A 204 -16.20 -3.01 2.62
CA ASP A 204 -16.74 -2.43 3.85
C ASP A 204 -15.63 -2.04 4.86
N ASP A 205 -14.47 -2.70 4.83
CA ASP A 205 -13.33 -2.37 5.69
C ASP A 205 -12.57 -1.10 5.24
N ILE A 206 -12.74 -0.66 3.99
CA ILE A 206 -11.97 0.45 3.39
C ILE A 206 -12.84 1.63 2.91
N LEU A 207 -14.15 1.61 3.20
CA LEU A 207 -15.02 2.76 2.95
C LEU A 207 -14.54 3.97 3.75
N ARG A 208 -14.27 5.07 3.04
CA ARG A 208 -13.73 6.31 3.60
C ARG A 208 -14.79 7.38 3.65
N ASP A 209 -14.71 8.21 4.66
CA ASP A 209 -15.44 9.47 4.72
C ASP A 209 -14.79 10.49 3.77
N GLU A 210 -15.61 11.15 2.95
CA GLU A 210 -15.14 12.11 1.94
C GLU A 210 -14.51 13.35 2.55
N LYS A 211 -14.98 13.81 3.72
CA LYS A 211 -14.48 15.04 4.35
C LYS A 211 -13.22 14.80 5.16
N LEU A 212 -13.17 13.67 5.86
CA LEU A 212 -12.06 13.30 6.73
C LEU A 212 -10.93 12.57 5.98
N ALA A 213 -11.19 12.12 4.75
CA ALA A 213 -10.27 11.34 3.93
C ALA A 213 -9.69 10.12 4.70
N ARG A 214 -10.55 9.39 5.42
CA ARG A 214 -10.18 8.16 6.15
C ARG A 214 -11.39 7.28 6.47
N THR A 215 -11.15 6.01 6.79
CA THR A 215 -12.19 5.13 7.37
C THR A 215 -12.68 5.66 8.72
N LEU A 216 -13.96 5.52 9.02
CA LEU A 216 -14.53 6.00 10.30
C LEU A 216 -14.27 5.06 11.48
N ILE A 217 -14.12 3.76 11.20
CA ILE A 217 -13.96 2.73 12.23
C ILE A 217 -12.49 2.33 12.32
N SER A 218 -11.88 2.59 13.46
CA SER A 218 -10.52 2.12 13.77
C SER A 218 -10.49 0.59 13.89
N LYS A 219 -9.39 -0.02 13.44
CA LYS A 219 -9.07 -1.45 13.55
C LYS A 219 -7.92 -1.59 14.55
N PRO A 220 -8.19 -1.91 15.83
CA PRO A 220 -7.17 -1.90 16.88
C PRO A 220 -5.99 -2.86 16.66
N ASP A 221 -6.17 -3.85 15.79
CA ASP A 221 -5.15 -4.81 15.38
C ASP A 221 -4.41 -4.41 14.10
N SER A 222 -4.55 -3.16 13.63
CA SER A 222 -3.85 -2.65 12.44
C SER A 222 -2.33 -2.75 12.57
N LEU A 223 -1.67 -3.19 11.50
CA LEU A 223 -0.20 -3.23 11.38
C LEU A 223 0.33 -2.41 10.20
N ALA A 224 -0.54 -1.90 9.33
CA ALA A 224 -0.16 -1.03 8.23
C ALA A 224 -1.31 -0.09 7.87
N LEU A 225 -0.98 1.00 7.19
CA LEU A 225 -1.95 1.89 6.56
C LEU A 225 -1.92 1.70 5.05
N GLY A 226 -3.04 1.96 4.41
CA GLY A 226 -3.14 2.09 2.97
C GLY A 226 -3.83 3.39 2.57
N GLU A 227 -3.47 3.89 1.39
CA GLU A 227 -3.99 5.12 0.81
C GLU A 227 -3.97 4.98 -0.71
N TYR A 228 -5.10 4.56 -1.29
CA TYR A 228 -5.27 4.48 -2.74
C TYR A 228 -6.75 4.21 -3.07
N PRO A 229 -7.31 4.81 -4.14
CA PRO A 229 -8.63 4.45 -4.63
C PRO A 229 -8.76 2.98 -5.01
N ILE A 230 -9.99 2.51 -5.22
CA ILE A 230 -10.24 1.16 -5.72
C ILE A 230 -9.99 1.13 -7.23
N ASP A 231 -8.78 0.71 -7.59
CA ASP A 231 -8.28 0.59 -8.96
C ASP A 231 -8.23 -0.88 -9.40
N ILE A 232 -9.37 -1.37 -9.92
CA ILE A 232 -9.53 -2.73 -10.41
C ILE A 232 -10.29 -2.79 -11.75
N HIS A 233 -9.75 -3.57 -12.69
CA HIS A 233 -10.43 -3.84 -13.97
C HIS A 233 -11.67 -4.72 -13.75
N GLY A 234 -12.77 -4.35 -14.42
CA GLY A 234 -14.04 -5.07 -14.32
C GLY A 234 -14.90 -4.70 -13.10
N LYS A 235 -14.57 -3.64 -12.36
CA LYS A 235 -15.31 -3.22 -11.14
C LYS A 235 -16.82 -3.01 -11.32
N SER A 236 -17.27 -2.72 -12.54
CA SER A 236 -18.67 -2.45 -12.86
C SER A 236 -19.52 -3.71 -13.11
N ASP A 237 -18.94 -4.90 -13.04
CA ASP A 237 -19.62 -6.16 -13.35
C ASP A 237 -19.40 -7.19 -12.24
N ASN A 238 -20.52 -7.56 -11.59
CA ASN A 238 -20.54 -8.46 -10.43
C ASN A 238 -19.92 -9.82 -10.70
N LYS A 239 -19.85 -10.28 -11.96
CA LYS A 239 -19.20 -11.57 -12.29
C LYS A 239 -17.70 -11.60 -11.97
N TYR A 240 -17.08 -10.43 -11.83
CA TYR A 240 -15.65 -10.29 -11.53
C TYR A 240 -15.36 -9.97 -10.06
N LEU A 241 -16.42 -9.98 -9.25
CA LEU A 241 -16.38 -9.67 -7.83
C LEU A 241 -16.58 -10.95 -7.04
N GLU A 242 -16.00 -11.00 -5.85
CA GLU A 242 -16.05 -12.15 -4.97
C GLU A 242 -17.35 -12.15 -4.17
N ALA A 243 -18.46 -12.51 -4.83
CA ALA A 243 -19.79 -12.50 -4.22
C ALA A 243 -19.89 -13.35 -2.93
N TYR A 244 -19.05 -14.39 -2.81
CA TYR A 244 -18.94 -15.20 -1.60
C TYR A 244 -18.34 -14.44 -0.39
N LEU A 245 -17.67 -13.31 -0.62
CA LEU A 245 -17.23 -12.34 0.39
C LEU A 245 -18.23 -11.17 0.53
N GLY A 246 -19.39 -11.23 -0.13
CA GLY A 246 -20.41 -10.19 -0.11
C GLY A 246 -20.04 -8.94 -0.92
N GLU A 247 -19.11 -9.06 -1.88
CA GLU A 247 -18.71 -7.97 -2.77
C GLU A 247 -19.72 -7.76 -3.90
N THR A 248 -20.12 -6.50 -4.12
CA THR A 248 -20.98 -6.11 -5.25
C THR A 248 -20.52 -4.76 -5.80
N LYS A 249 -20.84 -4.47 -7.07
CA LYS A 249 -20.48 -3.21 -7.73
C LYS A 249 -21.06 -1.99 -7.01
N GLU A 250 -22.22 -2.15 -6.36
CA GLU A 250 -22.91 -1.09 -5.61
C GLU A 250 -22.15 -0.69 -4.34
N LYS A 251 -21.35 -1.59 -3.78
CA LYS A 251 -20.51 -1.28 -2.62
C LYS A 251 -19.27 -0.48 -2.99
N ILE A 252 -18.81 -0.56 -4.24
CA ILE A 252 -17.55 0.05 -4.67
C ILE A 252 -17.73 1.57 -4.79
N PRO A 253 -17.09 2.38 -3.93
CA PRO A 253 -17.17 3.83 -4.03
C PRO A 253 -16.52 4.34 -5.33
N ASN A 254 -16.98 5.49 -5.80
CA ASN A 254 -16.28 6.26 -6.83
C ASN A 254 -15.26 7.20 -6.18
N ASP A 255 -14.17 6.62 -5.68
CA ASP A 255 -13.16 7.32 -4.88
C ASP A 255 -11.98 7.88 -5.70
N TRP A 256 -12.07 7.85 -7.03
CA TRP A 256 -11.03 8.37 -7.93
C TRP A 256 -10.91 9.91 -7.91
N ASN A 257 -11.99 10.59 -7.56
CA ASN A 257 -12.05 12.06 -7.46
C ASN A 257 -11.87 12.58 -6.03
N GLY A 258 -11.77 11.68 -5.04
CA GLY A 258 -11.44 12.03 -3.67
C GLY A 258 -9.94 11.92 -3.44
N ASP A 259 -9.40 12.60 -2.43
CA ASP A 259 -7.97 12.59 -2.07
C ASP A 259 -7.42 11.22 -1.63
N GLY A 260 -8.10 10.10 -1.95
CA GLY A 260 -7.68 8.76 -1.57
C GLY A 260 -7.59 8.62 -0.06
N GLY A 261 -8.69 8.30 0.62
CA GLY A 261 -8.67 8.28 2.08
C GLY A 261 -7.85 7.13 2.70
N LEU A 262 -7.32 7.37 3.90
CA LEU A 262 -6.58 6.38 4.67
C LEU A 262 -7.46 5.23 5.18
N PHE A 263 -6.91 4.03 5.16
CA PHE A 263 -7.53 2.85 5.76
C PHE A 263 -6.47 2.01 6.48
N GLN A 264 -6.93 1.17 7.41
CA GLN A 264 -6.07 0.30 8.22
C GLN A 264 -6.07 -1.14 7.72
N ILE A 265 -4.91 -1.79 7.77
CA ILE A 265 -4.67 -3.17 7.37
C ILE A 265 -4.41 -4.02 8.63
N PRO A 266 -5.39 -4.85 9.06
CA PRO A 266 -5.34 -5.56 10.34
C PRO A 266 -4.43 -6.80 10.32
N PHE A 267 -3.88 -7.14 11.48
CA PHE A 267 -2.99 -8.29 11.71
C PHE A 267 -3.46 -9.59 11.05
N GLY A 268 -4.76 -9.87 11.12
CA GLY A 268 -5.34 -11.11 10.63
C GLY A 268 -5.17 -11.36 9.12
N VAL A 269 -4.88 -10.33 8.31
CA VAL A 269 -4.70 -10.50 6.85
C VAL A 269 -3.35 -11.09 6.46
N PHE A 270 -2.37 -10.99 7.36
CA PHE A 270 -1.00 -11.44 7.12
C PHE A 270 -0.82 -12.93 7.47
N VAL A 271 -1.67 -13.45 8.35
CA VAL A 271 -1.50 -14.76 8.97
C VAL A 271 -2.55 -15.75 8.44
N PRO A 272 -2.14 -16.87 7.82
CA PRO A 272 -3.08 -17.89 7.35
C PRO A 272 -3.95 -18.48 8.46
N GLU A 273 -5.20 -18.82 8.15
CA GLU A 273 -6.14 -19.42 9.13
C GLU A 273 -5.68 -20.81 9.64
N LYS A 274 -5.01 -21.59 8.79
CA LYS A 274 -4.73 -23.02 9.03
C LYS A 274 -3.25 -23.40 8.95
N LEU A 275 -2.45 -22.68 8.17
CA LEU A 275 -1.05 -23.04 7.92
C LEU A 275 -0.09 -22.29 8.86
N ASP A 276 0.76 -23.00 9.58
CA ASP A 276 1.84 -22.42 10.39
C ASP A 276 3.10 -22.17 9.57
N GLY A 277 3.99 -21.30 10.05
CA GLY A 277 5.28 -21.00 9.41
C GLY A 277 5.21 -20.22 8.09
N LEU A 278 4.03 -19.73 7.70
CA LEU A 278 3.83 -18.89 6.51
C LEU A 278 3.24 -17.54 6.90
N LEU A 279 3.74 -16.47 6.28
CA LEU A 279 3.18 -15.12 6.32
C LEU A 279 2.97 -14.61 4.90
N ALA A 280 1.89 -13.89 4.69
CA ALA A 280 1.64 -13.17 3.46
C ALA A 280 2.10 -11.71 3.55
N ALA A 281 2.57 -11.18 2.43
CA ALA A 281 2.87 -9.76 2.24
C ALA A 281 2.44 -9.36 0.82
N GLU A 282 2.52 -8.07 0.49
CA GLU A 282 2.27 -7.58 -0.89
C GLU A 282 0.86 -7.99 -1.37
N LYS A 283 0.68 -8.47 -2.60
CA LYS A 283 -0.60 -8.92 -3.18
C LYS A 283 -1.09 -10.26 -2.62
N ASN A 284 -0.33 -10.90 -1.74
CA ASN A 284 -0.66 -12.21 -1.21
C ASN A 284 -1.50 -12.14 0.07
N ILE A 285 -1.64 -10.96 0.69
CA ILE A 285 -2.43 -10.78 1.93
C ILE A 285 -3.91 -11.14 1.73
N SER A 286 -4.59 -11.46 2.83
CA SER A 286 -6.00 -11.84 2.81
C SER A 286 -6.92 -10.63 2.67
N VAL A 287 -7.24 -10.30 1.43
CA VAL A 287 -8.15 -9.21 1.04
C VAL A 287 -9.09 -9.72 -0.04
N SER A 288 -10.25 -9.11 -0.24
CA SER A 288 -11.06 -9.35 -1.43
C SER A 288 -10.34 -8.80 -2.66
N ARG A 289 -10.73 -9.29 -3.85
CA ARG A 289 -10.09 -8.94 -5.12
C ARG A 289 -10.15 -7.44 -5.34
N VAL A 290 -11.30 -6.85 -4.99
CA VAL A 290 -11.56 -5.42 -5.07
C VAL A 290 -10.65 -4.63 -4.14
N VAL A 291 -10.54 -5.04 -2.87
CA VAL A 291 -9.65 -4.39 -1.89
C VAL A 291 -8.18 -4.50 -2.31
N ASN A 292 -7.78 -5.59 -2.99
CA ASN A 292 -6.44 -5.70 -3.56
C ASN A 292 -6.12 -4.55 -4.55
N GLY A 293 -7.13 -3.96 -5.20
CA GLY A 293 -6.98 -2.75 -6.01
C GLY A 293 -6.40 -1.56 -5.23
N SER A 294 -6.70 -1.45 -3.93
CA SER A 294 -6.22 -0.38 -3.04
C SER A 294 -4.97 -0.75 -2.23
N THR A 295 -4.66 -2.04 -2.06
CA THR A 295 -3.51 -2.48 -1.25
C THR A 295 -2.25 -2.80 -2.06
N ARG A 296 -2.37 -2.96 -3.39
CA ARG A 296 -1.27 -3.42 -4.26
C ARG A 296 -0.22 -2.37 -4.65
N LEU A 297 -0.42 -1.10 -4.30
CA LEU A 297 0.55 -0.06 -4.66
C LEU A 297 1.80 -0.11 -3.79
N GLN A 298 2.92 0.27 -4.39
CA GLN A 298 4.26 0.15 -3.78
C GLN A 298 4.35 0.72 -2.36
N PRO A 299 3.83 1.93 -2.04
CA PRO A 299 3.86 2.45 -0.68
C PRO A 299 3.15 1.54 0.33
N VAL A 300 1.96 1.04 -0.03
CA VAL A 300 1.20 0.12 0.83
C VAL A 300 1.92 -1.23 0.94
N THR A 301 2.49 -1.73 -0.15
CA THR A 301 3.23 -2.99 -0.13
C THR A 301 4.52 -2.93 0.70
N MET A 302 5.17 -1.77 0.77
CA MET A 302 6.32 -1.57 1.66
C MET A 302 5.90 -1.65 3.14
N LEU A 303 4.77 -1.04 3.48
CA LEU A 303 4.21 -1.11 4.84
C LEU A 303 3.77 -2.53 5.20
N THR A 304 3.09 -3.25 4.29
CA THR A 304 2.71 -4.66 4.53
C THR A 304 3.93 -5.57 4.60
N GLY A 305 4.99 -5.31 3.83
CA GLY A 305 6.28 -5.99 3.94
C GLY A 305 6.95 -5.76 5.30
N GLN A 306 6.97 -4.52 5.80
CA GLN A 306 7.48 -4.19 7.12
C GLN A 306 6.68 -4.89 8.22
N ALA A 307 5.34 -4.89 8.12
CA ALA A 307 4.46 -5.59 9.04
C ALA A 307 4.74 -7.10 9.07
N ALA A 308 4.81 -7.75 7.90
CA ALA A 308 5.12 -9.19 7.82
C ALA A 308 6.50 -9.53 8.42
N GLY A 309 7.52 -8.70 8.15
CA GLY A 309 8.84 -8.85 8.76
C GLY A 309 8.81 -8.70 10.29
N ALA A 310 8.05 -7.73 10.80
CA ALA A 310 7.88 -7.52 12.25
C ALA A 310 7.14 -8.70 12.91
N ILE A 311 6.08 -9.23 12.29
CA ILE A 311 5.39 -10.44 12.77
C ILE A 311 6.39 -11.61 12.86
N ALA A 312 7.17 -11.86 11.80
CA ALA A 312 8.15 -12.94 11.79
C ALA A 312 9.20 -12.79 12.91
N ALA A 313 9.77 -11.60 13.06
CA ALA A 313 10.79 -11.32 14.06
C ALA A 313 10.25 -11.51 15.49
N VAL A 314 9.07 -10.95 15.79
CA VAL A 314 8.45 -11.07 17.11
C VAL A 314 8.06 -12.52 17.40
N SER A 315 7.55 -13.26 16.42
CA SER A 315 7.29 -14.71 16.54
C SER A 315 8.53 -15.49 16.94
N ILE A 316 9.67 -15.23 16.30
CA ILE A 316 10.94 -15.90 16.61
C ILE A 316 11.42 -15.55 18.02
N ILE A 317 11.39 -14.27 18.39
CA ILE A 317 11.81 -13.79 19.71
C ILE A 317 10.97 -14.43 20.82
N GLN A 318 9.66 -14.47 20.64
CA GLN A 318 8.72 -15.04 21.61
C GLN A 318 8.62 -16.57 21.52
N LYS A 319 9.19 -17.19 20.48
CA LYS A 319 9.12 -18.64 20.20
C LYS A 319 7.69 -19.16 20.08
N VAL A 320 6.84 -18.39 19.40
CA VAL A 320 5.43 -18.74 19.15
C VAL A 320 5.09 -18.62 17.67
N GLN A 321 4.05 -19.34 17.24
CA GLN A 321 3.54 -19.20 15.87
C GLN A 321 2.92 -17.81 15.68
N PRO A 322 2.90 -17.26 14.45
CA PRO A 322 2.27 -15.97 14.17
C PRO A 322 0.86 -15.87 14.73
N ARG A 323 0.02 -16.90 14.57
CA ARG A 323 -1.37 -16.92 15.10
C ARG A 323 -1.49 -16.74 16.61
N GLN A 324 -0.40 -16.93 17.37
CA GLN A 324 -0.39 -16.83 18.83
C GLN A 324 0.14 -15.47 19.31
N LEU A 325 0.60 -14.60 18.41
CA LEU A 325 1.06 -13.27 18.77
C LEU A 325 -0.08 -12.34 19.12
N ARG A 326 0.21 -11.42 20.04
CA ARG A 326 -0.62 -10.24 20.27
C ARG A 326 -0.28 -9.19 19.23
N PRO A 327 -1.27 -8.58 18.55
CA PRO A 327 -1.01 -7.46 17.65
C PRO A 327 -0.19 -6.34 18.33
N LEU A 328 -0.45 -6.04 19.61
CA LEU A 328 0.28 -5.02 20.39
C LEU A 328 1.80 -5.24 20.44
N ASP A 329 2.24 -6.50 20.50
CA ASP A 329 3.67 -6.81 20.54
C ASP A 329 4.36 -6.46 19.22
N VAL A 330 3.66 -6.67 18.10
CA VAL A 330 4.14 -6.30 16.76
C VAL A 330 4.05 -4.78 16.57
N GLN A 331 2.94 -4.16 16.95
CA GLN A 331 2.72 -2.71 16.87
C GLN A 331 3.78 -1.93 17.67
N THR A 332 4.22 -2.47 18.81
CA THR A 332 5.31 -1.90 19.61
C THR A 332 6.60 -1.74 18.78
N GLU A 333 6.98 -2.75 18.01
CA GLU A 333 8.18 -2.70 17.17
C GLU A 333 7.99 -1.81 15.92
N LEU A 334 6.77 -1.76 15.39
CA LEU A 334 6.42 -0.85 14.30
C LEU A 334 6.49 0.63 14.74
N TRP A 335 5.93 0.98 15.90
CA TRP A 335 6.05 2.33 16.47
C TRP A 335 7.50 2.68 16.85
N ARG A 336 8.28 1.71 17.35
CA ARG A 336 9.71 1.90 17.57
C ARG A 336 10.43 2.30 16.28
N SER A 337 10.00 1.74 15.15
CA SER A 337 10.48 2.03 13.80
C SER A 337 9.79 3.22 13.13
N LYS A 338 9.00 4.01 13.87
CA LYS A 338 8.26 5.19 13.40
C LYS A 338 7.21 4.90 12.32
N SER A 339 6.71 3.66 12.25
CA SER A 339 5.60 3.30 11.39
C SER A 339 4.27 3.70 12.04
N ARG A 340 3.50 4.55 11.37
CA ARG A 340 2.21 5.06 11.83
C ARG A 340 1.13 4.02 11.58
N LEU A 341 0.25 3.82 12.57
CA LEU A 341 -0.83 2.83 12.55
C LEU A 341 -2.20 3.45 12.82
N SER A 342 -2.25 4.62 13.46
CA SER A 342 -3.49 5.35 13.65
C SER A 342 -3.89 6.12 12.38
N LEU A 343 -5.18 6.40 12.24
CA LEU A 343 -5.70 7.19 11.13
C LEU A 343 -5.46 8.70 11.30
N PHE A 344 -4.75 9.11 12.35
CA PHE A 344 -4.53 10.51 12.71
C PHE A 344 -3.07 10.91 12.50
N ASP A 345 -2.85 12.18 12.21
CA ASP A 345 -1.53 12.80 12.13
C ASP A 345 -1.60 14.18 12.77
N PHE A 346 -1.04 14.30 13.97
CA PHE A 346 -1.18 15.48 14.80
C PHE A 346 0.07 16.36 14.74
N GLU A 347 -0.14 17.66 14.55
CA GLU A 347 0.95 18.65 14.42
C GLU A 347 1.69 18.84 15.75
N ASP A 348 1.00 18.74 16.88
CA ASP A 348 1.57 18.84 18.23
C ASP A 348 2.26 17.56 18.71
N VAL A 349 2.18 16.47 17.95
CA VAL A 349 2.79 15.18 18.28
C VAL A 349 3.52 14.60 17.07
N PRO A 350 4.63 15.21 16.63
CA PRO A 350 5.44 14.67 15.54
C PRO A 350 6.05 13.31 15.92
N ASN A 351 6.40 12.48 14.93
CA ASN A 351 6.87 11.10 15.15
C ASN A 351 8.17 10.97 15.98
N TYR A 352 8.95 12.04 16.11
CA TYR A 352 10.12 12.10 16.99
C TYR A 352 9.78 12.45 18.44
N SER A 353 8.54 12.84 18.75
CA SER A 353 8.06 13.09 20.10
C SER A 353 8.09 11.81 20.94
N ALA A 354 8.51 11.94 22.21
CA ALA A 354 8.49 10.82 23.14
C ALA A 354 7.07 10.33 23.47
N SER A 355 6.05 11.16 23.23
CA SER A 355 4.64 10.81 23.42
C SER A 355 4.00 10.14 22.22
N TRP A 356 4.63 10.22 21.05
CA TRP A 356 4.04 9.75 19.80
C TRP A 356 3.56 8.29 19.82
N PRO A 357 4.33 7.29 20.30
CA PRO A 357 3.82 5.92 20.36
C PRO A 357 2.58 5.77 21.25
N GLY A 358 2.55 6.51 22.37
CA GLY A 358 1.41 6.48 23.30
C GLY A 358 0.16 7.12 22.69
N VAL A 359 0.33 8.19 21.92
CA VAL A 359 -0.75 8.88 21.21
C VAL A 359 -1.27 8.02 20.04
N GLU A 360 -0.37 7.41 19.28
CA GLU A 360 -0.72 6.44 18.24
C GLU A 360 -1.56 5.30 18.81
N ALA A 361 -1.13 4.70 19.92
CA ALA A 361 -1.89 3.67 20.60
C ALA A 361 -3.25 4.19 21.10
N ALA A 362 -3.30 5.40 21.64
CA ALA A 362 -4.54 5.99 22.16
C ALA A 362 -5.59 6.15 21.07
N MET A 363 -5.18 6.63 19.90
CA MET A 363 -6.08 6.77 18.75
C MET A 363 -6.42 5.43 18.12
N LEU A 364 -5.47 4.51 18.02
CA LEU A 364 -5.68 3.18 17.43
C LEU A 364 -6.68 2.35 18.24
N TYR A 365 -6.54 2.35 19.56
CA TYR A 365 -7.40 1.61 20.48
C TYR A 365 -8.63 2.41 20.96
N GLY A 366 -8.73 3.71 20.64
CA GLY A 366 -9.88 4.55 20.96
C GLY A 366 -10.06 4.85 22.45
N TYR A 367 -8.97 4.92 23.21
CA TYR A 367 -9.03 5.18 24.67
C TYR A 367 -8.80 6.64 25.06
N MET A 368 -8.49 7.53 24.12
CA MET A 368 -8.45 8.99 24.31
C MET A 368 -9.09 9.69 23.14
N ASP A 369 -9.65 10.86 23.41
CA ASP A 369 -10.20 11.77 22.42
C ASP A 369 -9.15 12.83 22.04
N ASN A 370 -9.10 13.25 20.79
CA ASN A 370 -8.24 14.34 20.31
C ASN A 370 -8.89 15.72 20.52
N ALA A 371 -8.09 16.79 20.60
CA ALA A 371 -8.61 18.15 20.77
C ALA A 371 -9.20 18.72 19.46
N SER A 372 -8.59 18.38 18.32
CA SER A 372 -9.06 18.71 16.98
C SER A 372 -8.54 17.69 15.96
N GLU A 373 -8.97 17.79 14.71
CA GLU A 373 -8.48 16.94 13.60
C GLU A 373 -6.96 16.97 13.41
N LYS A 374 -6.29 18.04 13.85
CA LYS A 374 -4.84 18.24 13.69
C LYS A 374 -4.10 18.39 15.02
N THR A 375 -4.80 18.35 16.14
CA THR A 375 -4.20 18.59 17.47
C THR A 375 -4.68 17.54 18.45
N PHE A 376 -3.75 16.87 19.12
CA PHE A 376 -4.07 15.92 20.18
C PHE A 376 -4.36 16.60 21.53
N GLY A 377 -3.61 17.67 21.85
CA GLY A 377 -3.63 18.31 23.17
C GLY A 377 -2.56 17.70 24.08
N VAL A 378 -1.38 17.40 23.56
CA VAL A 378 -0.37 16.57 24.25
C VAL A 378 0.12 17.14 25.59
N PHE A 379 0.02 18.46 25.76
CA PHE A 379 0.42 19.18 26.97
C PHE A 379 -0.75 19.52 27.90
N ASP A 380 -1.98 19.18 27.53
CA ASP A 380 -3.17 19.47 28.34
C ASP A 380 -3.05 18.78 29.70
N GLU A 381 -3.33 19.54 30.75
CA GLU A 381 -3.34 19.06 32.13
C GLU A 381 -4.58 18.19 32.38
N MET A 382 -4.38 17.00 32.94
CA MET A 382 -5.45 16.02 33.06
C MET A 382 -6.21 16.14 34.38
N HIS A 383 -7.53 16.19 34.27
CA HIS A 383 -8.46 16.14 35.38
C HIS A 383 -8.76 14.67 35.75
N TRP A 384 -9.18 14.43 36.99
CA TRP A 384 -9.44 13.08 37.47
C TRP A 384 -10.52 12.37 36.65
N VAL A 385 -11.56 13.08 36.21
CA VAL A 385 -12.60 12.50 35.34
C VAL A 385 -12.04 11.95 34.03
N GLU A 386 -11.10 12.65 33.41
CA GLU A 386 -10.47 12.25 32.16
C GLU A 386 -9.52 11.07 32.38
N VAL A 387 -8.70 11.09 33.44
CA VAL A 387 -7.81 9.97 33.80
C VAL A 387 -8.63 8.69 34.04
N ARG A 388 -9.76 8.80 34.74
CA ARG A 388 -10.67 7.67 34.98
C ARG A 388 -11.22 7.12 33.68
N ASP A 389 -11.68 8.00 32.80
CA ASP A 389 -12.29 7.58 31.55
C ASP A 389 -11.28 6.86 30.63
N VAL A 390 -10.07 7.38 30.52
CA VAL A 390 -8.96 6.76 29.79
C VAL A 390 -8.66 5.35 30.32
N LEU A 391 -8.49 5.21 31.63
CA LEU A 391 -8.14 3.92 32.24
C LEU A 391 -9.30 2.92 32.21
N ARG A 392 -10.54 3.41 32.25
CA ARG A 392 -11.74 2.61 32.01
C ARG A 392 -11.77 2.08 30.58
N ARG A 393 -11.58 2.93 29.57
CA ARG A 393 -11.58 2.55 28.16
C ARG A 393 -10.41 1.60 27.83
N ALA A 394 -9.20 1.91 28.28
CA ALA A 394 -8.00 1.14 27.94
C ALA A 394 -7.88 -0.19 28.70
N LEU A 395 -8.13 -0.19 30.01
CA LEU A 395 -7.84 -1.33 30.89
C LEU A 395 -9.11 -2.02 31.41
N GLY A 396 -10.29 -1.46 31.17
CA GLY A 396 -11.57 -2.00 31.66
C GLY A 396 -11.79 -1.81 33.16
N ILE A 397 -11.05 -0.89 33.81
CA ILE A 397 -11.16 -0.63 35.25
C ILE A 397 -12.54 -0.03 35.57
N GLN A 398 -13.25 -0.63 36.52
CA GLN A 398 -14.61 -0.21 36.91
C GLN A 398 -14.66 0.56 38.23
N LYS A 399 -13.67 0.37 39.10
CA LYS A 399 -13.64 0.95 40.45
C LYS A 399 -12.51 1.95 40.59
N PHE A 400 -12.84 3.14 41.04
CA PHE A 400 -11.91 4.25 41.22
C PHE A 400 -12.08 4.88 42.60
N PRO A 401 -11.02 5.44 43.20
CA PRO A 401 -11.13 6.18 44.45
C PRO A 401 -12.05 7.40 44.27
N LYS A 402 -12.78 7.72 45.35
CA LYS A 402 -13.58 8.95 45.42
C LYS A 402 -12.62 10.14 45.54
N ARG A 403 -12.68 11.03 44.56
CA ARG A 403 -11.93 12.28 44.47
C ARG A 403 -12.78 13.27 43.68
N ASP A 404 -12.51 14.56 43.84
CA ASP A 404 -13.06 15.60 42.99
C ASP A 404 -12.79 15.29 41.51
N LEU A 405 -13.83 15.36 40.68
CA LEU A 405 -13.77 15.00 39.26
C LEU A 405 -12.98 16.01 38.44
N GLU A 406 -13.10 17.28 38.80
CA GLU A 406 -12.39 18.41 38.20
C GLU A 406 -11.05 18.67 38.91
N GLY A 407 -10.64 17.79 39.83
CA GLY A 407 -9.33 17.86 40.46
C GLY A 407 -8.25 17.44 39.48
N LEU A 408 -7.26 18.31 39.23
CA LEU A 408 -6.04 17.96 38.51
C LEU A 408 -5.29 16.81 39.21
N VAL A 409 -4.61 15.97 38.44
CA VAL A 409 -3.94 14.75 38.95
C VAL A 409 -2.43 14.91 38.83
N THR A 410 -1.69 14.75 39.92
CA THR A 410 -0.23 14.72 39.87
C THR A 410 0.27 13.33 39.44
N ALA A 411 1.50 13.28 38.91
CA ALA A 411 2.14 12.00 38.58
C ALA A 411 2.27 11.08 39.81
N ASN A 412 2.65 11.63 40.98
CA ASN A 412 2.75 10.88 42.23
C ASN A 412 1.41 10.30 42.70
N GLU A 413 0.31 11.06 42.58
CA GLU A 413 -1.02 10.56 42.95
C GLU A 413 -1.46 9.41 42.04
N LEU A 414 -1.28 9.54 40.72
CA LEU A 414 -1.58 8.47 39.78
C LEU A 414 -0.72 7.23 40.04
N SER A 415 0.58 7.43 40.25
CA SER A 415 1.53 6.36 40.57
C SER A 415 1.10 5.58 41.81
N THR A 416 0.84 6.30 42.91
CA THR A 416 0.43 5.71 44.19
C THR A 416 -0.84 4.86 44.03
N TRP A 417 -1.83 5.38 43.33
CA TRP A 417 -3.08 4.64 43.13
C TRP A 417 -2.89 3.42 42.19
N LEU A 418 -2.11 3.54 41.11
CA LEU A 418 -1.80 2.40 40.23
C LEU A 418 -1.05 1.29 40.97
N GLN A 419 -0.13 1.63 41.88
CA GLN A 419 0.58 0.65 42.70
C GLN A 419 -0.37 -0.13 43.61
N GLU A 420 -1.34 0.54 44.22
CA GLU A 420 -2.35 -0.13 45.05
C GLU A 420 -3.31 -0.97 44.21
N LEU A 421 -3.77 -0.43 43.07
CA LEU A 421 -4.66 -1.13 42.14
C LEU A 421 -4.03 -2.43 41.62
N LEU A 422 -2.73 -2.39 41.27
CA LEU A 422 -1.98 -3.47 40.64
C LEU A 422 -1.06 -4.20 41.63
N LYS A 423 -1.30 -4.05 42.93
CA LYS A 423 -0.42 -4.56 44.00
C LYS A 423 -0.06 -6.03 43.89
N LYS A 424 -1.00 -6.86 43.42
CA LYS A 424 -0.80 -8.30 43.23
C LYS A 424 0.18 -8.61 42.09
N ASP A 425 0.21 -7.76 41.07
CA ASP A 425 0.97 -7.93 39.83
C ASP A 425 2.05 -6.86 39.69
N LEU A 426 2.44 -6.18 40.79
CA LEU A 426 3.30 -5.01 40.73
C LEU A 426 4.65 -5.30 40.07
N LYS A 427 5.18 -6.52 40.21
CA LYS A 427 6.40 -6.98 39.53
C LYS A 427 6.32 -6.93 38.00
N ILE A 428 5.12 -6.99 37.42
CA ILE A 428 4.89 -6.93 35.98
C ILE A 428 4.80 -5.46 35.53
N TYR A 429 4.15 -4.62 36.34
CA TYR A 429 3.82 -3.24 35.97
C TYR A 429 4.80 -2.18 36.48
N HIS A 430 5.76 -2.52 37.35
CA HIS A 430 6.60 -1.52 38.02
C HIS A 430 7.28 -0.57 37.02
N GLN A 431 7.86 -1.07 35.93
CA GLN A 431 8.52 -0.23 34.93
C GLN A 431 7.58 0.79 34.27
N ALA A 432 6.30 0.44 34.11
CA ALA A 432 5.28 1.35 33.56
C ALA A 432 4.90 2.45 34.56
N ILE A 433 4.95 2.14 35.86
CA ILE A 433 4.55 3.03 36.95
C ILE A 433 5.73 3.91 37.41
N ASP A 434 6.95 3.38 37.44
CA ASP A 434 8.18 4.06 37.89
C ASP A 434 8.49 5.32 37.07
N GLY A 435 7.93 5.43 35.86
CA GLY A 435 8.03 6.63 35.03
C GLY A 435 7.14 7.80 35.47
N LEU A 436 6.26 7.61 36.45
CA LEU A 436 5.39 8.63 37.07
C LEU A 436 6.02 9.12 38.36
N VAL A 437 6.84 10.17 38.28
CA VAL A 437 7.58 10.72 39.43
C VAL A 437 7.34 12.22 39.55
N GLY A 438 7.13 12.66 40.78
CA GLY A 438 7.05 14.06 41.17
C GLY A 438 5.62 14.60 41.25
N ASP A 439 5.50 15.81 41.78
CA ASP A 439 4.21 16.45 42.07
C ASP A 439 3.68 17.31 40.90
N LYS A 440 4.28 17.19 39.72
CA LYS A 440 3.78 17.87 38.52
C LYS A 440 2.46 17.23 38.07
N ILE A 441 1.57 18.07 37.55
CA ILE A 441 0.32 17.63 36.93
C ILE A 441 0.64 16.72 35.74
N ILE A 442 -0.08 15.61 35.61
CA ILE A 442 0.08 14.70 34.48
C ILE A 442 -0.52 15.34 33.23
N THR A 443 0.25 15.36 32.15
CA THR A 443 -0.26 15.79 30.85
C THR A 443 -0.89 14.64 30.07
N LYS A 444 -1.78 14.97 29.13
CA LYS A 444 -2.42 13.99 28.23
C LYS A 444 -1.42 13.09 27.52
N GLY A 445 -0.34 13.65 26.98
CA GLY A 445 0.73 12.88 26.34
C GLY A 445 1.45 11.94 27.28
N LYS A 446 1.71 12.37 28.53
CA LYS A 446 2.34 11.52 29.55
C LYS A 446 1.42 10.38 29.97
N LEU A 447 0.13 10.65 30.12
CA LEU A 447 -0.88 9.62 30.38
C LEU A 447 -0.96 8.61 29.23
N ALA A 448 -0.96 9.07 27.97
CA ALA A 448 -1.02 8.20 26.80
C ALA A 448 0.14 7.19 26.76
N ARG A 449 1.36 7.67 27.04
CA ARG A 449 2.55 6.81 27.16
C ARG A 449 2.46 5.80 28.30
N THR A 450 1.92 6.25 29.44
CA THR A 450 1.79 5.42 30.64
C THR A 450 0.80 4.28 30.38
N VAL A 451 -0.34 4.57 29.76
CA VAL A 451 -1.35 3.58 29.40
C VAL A 451 -0.81 2.56 28.40
N LEU A 452 -0.07 3.00 27.37
CA LEU A 452 0.60 2.08 26.45
C LEU A 452 1.58 1.16 27.20
N ALA A 453 2.36 1.69 28.14
CA ALA A 453 3.29 0.88 28.93
C ALA A 453 2.55 -0.17 29.79
N LEU A 454 1.41 0.20 30.39
CA LEU A 454 0.55 -0.74 31.11
C LEU A 454 -0.03 -1.82 30.20
N LEU A 455 -0.53 -1.44 29.01
CA LEU A 455 -1.08 -2.39 28.03
C LEU A 455 -0.03 -3.42 27.58
N LYS A 456 1.20 -2.98 27.33
CA LYS A 456 2.31 -3.86 26.94
C LYS A 456 2.65 -4.88 28.03
N ALA A 457 2.65 -4.42 29.29
CA ALA A 457 2.96 -5.24 30.45
C ALA A 457 1.84 -6.22 30.81
N SER A 458 0.58 -5.88 30.49
CA SER A 458 -0.57 -6.74 30.77
C SER A 458 -0.39 -8.10 30.08
N PRO A 459 -0.63 -9.24 30.75
CA PRO A 459 -0.67 -10.53 30.09
C PRO A 459 -1.83 -10.59 29.08
N ASP A 460 -1.70 -11.49 28.11
CA ASP A 460 -2.73 -11.69 27.09
C ASP A 460 -4.00 -12.25 27.75
N ASN A 461 -5.06 -11.45 27.78
CA ASN A 461 -6.33 -11.86 28.38
C ASN A 461 -7.11 -12.71 27.36
N LYS A 462 -6.73 -13.98 27.21
CA LYS A 462 -7.42 -14.94 26.32
C LYS A 462 -8.88 -15.19 26.73
N ASP A 463 -9.28 -14.73 27.92
CA ASP A 463 -10.61 -14.94 28.51
C ASP A 463 -11.57 -13.73 28.37
N LYS A 464 -11.22 -12.70 27.60
CA LYS A 464 -12.19 -11.67 27.18
C LYS A 464 -12.84 -12.07 25.85
N LYS A 465 -13.64 -13.14 25.86
CA LYS A 465 -14.62 -13.44 24.81
C LYS A 465 -16.03 -13.32 25.35
#